data_AF-A0A9N9TK48-F1
#
_entry.id   AF-A0A9N9TK48-F1
#
_cell.length_a   1.000
_cell.length_b   1.000
_cell.length_c   1.000
_cell.angle_alpha   90.00
_cell.angle_beta   90.00
_cell.angle_gamma   90.00
#
_symmetry.space_group_name_H-M   'P 1'
#
loop_
_entity.id
_entity.type
_entity.pdbx_description
1 polymer ?
#
loop_
_entity_poly.entity_id
_entity_poly.type
_entity_poly.pdbx_seq_one_letter_code
_entity_poly.pdbx_strand_id
1 'polypeptide(L)'
;MRIFPALLVARPKPVEPVPPKQMLPLQLRNNVSGKGGKTSDVCCIHEMSIMFACFKENEFNQQLCSKEIERFQKCYKDFTHDKLRKEEKEAKGILIPGEKKMSHKQINSLLRKYPNVK
;
A
#
# COMPACT_ATOMS: atom_id res chain seq x y z
N MET A 1 37.38 23.99 -41.54
CA MET A 1 36.90 23.06 -40.49
C MET A 1 36.68 23.87 -39.21
N ARG A 2 35.44 24.00 -38.72
CA ARG A 2 35.15 24.72 -37.47
C ARG A 2 35.01 23.69 -36.36
N ILE A 3 36.03 23.58 -35.51
CA ILE A 3 35.97 22.76 -34.30
C ILE A 3 35.16 23.55 -33.29
N PHE A 4 33.95 23.09 -32.98
CA PHE A 4 33.13 23.68 -31.93
C PHE A 4 33.81 23.44 -30.58
N PRO A 5 34.20 24.48 -29.81
CA PRO A 5 34.95 24.33 -28.57
C PRO A 5 34.08 23.82 -27.40
N ALA A 6 32.78 23.57 -27.63
CA ALA A 6 31.83 23.17 -26.61
C ALA A 6 32.00 21.73 -26.11
N LEU A 7 32.83 20.91 -26.75
CA LEU A 7 33.01 19.49 -26.39
C LEU A 7 34.11 19.21 -25.36
N LEU A 8 34.86 20.23 -24.89
CA LEU A 8 36.02 20.02 -24.01
C LEU A 8 35.86 20.44 -22.54
N VAL A 9 34.70 20.94 -22.11
CA VAL A 9 34.44 21.09 -20.67
C VAL A 9 33.88 19.79 -20.13
N ALA A 10 34.77 18.80 -19.98
CA ALA A 10 34.47 17.59 -19.23
C ALA A 10 34.07 18.00 -17.81
N ARG A 11 32.89 17.55 -17.34
CA ARG A 11 32.48 17.82 -15.95
C ARG A 11 33.51 17.18 -15.02
N PRO A 12 34.01 17.90 -13.99
CA PRO A 12 34.94 17.31 -13.04
C PRO A 12 34.28 16.11 -12.36
N LYS A 13 35.07 15.06 -12.09
CA LYS A 13 34.60 13.91 -11.32
C LYS A 13 34.15 14.41 -9.95
N PRO A 14 32.93 14.12 -9.50
CA PRO A 14 32.48 14.54 -8.18
C PRO A 14 33.39 13.93 -7.11
N VAL A 15 33.95 14.78 -6.24
CA VAL A 15 34.71 14.35 -5.07
C VAL A 15 33.70 14.04 -3.96
N GLU A 16 33.77 12.85 -3.39
CA GLU A 16 32.88 12.45 -2.31
C GLU A 16 33.22 13.19 -1.00
N PRO A 17 32.22 13.49 -0.15
CA PRO A 17 30.80 13.19 -0.31
C PRO A 17 30.07 14.25 -1.14
N VAL A 18 29.33 13.82 -2.17
CA VAL A 18 28.50 14.71 -2.98
C VAL A 18 27.21 15.03 -2.22
N PRO A 19 26.93 16.29 -1.87
CA PRO A 19 25.68 16.64 -1.22
C PRO A 19 24.52 16.29 -2.16
N PRO A 20 23.46 15.60 -1.67
CA PRO A 20 22.32 15.28 -2.51
C PRO A 20 21.69 16.58 -3.03
N LYS A 21 21.50 16.68 -4.34
CA LYS A 21 20.81 17.83 -4.94
C LYS A 21 19.32 17.77 -4.55
N GLN A 22 18.93 18.62 -3.62
CA GLN A 22 17.58 18.68 -3.08
C GLN A 22 16.65 19.39 -4.08
N MET A 23 15.67 18.68 -4.65
CA MET A 23 14.58 19.33 -5.42
C MET A 23 13.52 19.95 -4.51
N LEU A 24 13.43 19.46 -3.28
CA LEU A 24 12.55 19.95 -2.23
C LEU A 24 13.37 20.08 -0.94
N PRO A 25 13.06 21.06 -0.07
CA PRO A 25 13.76 21.22 1.20
C PRO A 25 13.62 19.95 2.05
N LEU A 26 14.73 19.50 2.66
CA LEU A 26 14.76 18.37 3.60
C LEU A 26 14.10 18.73 4.94
N GLN A 27 12.80 19.00 4.90
CA GLN A 27 11.97 19.27 6.07
C GLN A 27 10.76 18.35 6.07
N LEU A 28 10.37 17.88 7.25
CA LEU A 28 9.15 17.10 7.42
C LEU A 28 7.92 17.99 7.19
N ARG A 29 6.92 17.44 6.49
CA ARG A 29 5.61 18.08 6.32
C ARG A 29 4.70 17.73 7.50
N ASN A 30 3.71 18.58 7.74
CA ASN A 30 2.67 18.35 8.75
C ASN A 30 1.53 17.44 8.25
N ASN A 31 1.73 16.75 7.12
CA ASN A 31 0.79 15.77 6.58
C ASN A 31 1.48 14.64 5.82
N VAL A 32 0.77 13.52 5.71
CA VAL A 32 1.10 12.37 4.88
C VAL A 32 0.03 12.18 3.81
N SER A 33 0.46 11.72 2.63
CA SER A 33 -0.43 11.44 1.51
C SER A 33 -1.14 10.10 1.69
N GLY A 34 -2.45 10.07 1.48
CA GLY A 34 -3.23 8.83 1.43
C GLY A 34 -3.15 8.09 0.08
N LYS A 35 -2.45 8.64 -0.91
CA LYS A 35 -2.47 8.16 -2.31
C LYS A 35 -1.98 6.71 -2.46
N GLY A 36 -1.09 6.23 -1.59
CA GLY A 36 -0.54 4.87 -1.63
C GLY A 36 -1.34 3.81 -0.87
N GLY A 37 -2.43 4.17 -0.20
CA GLY A 37 -3.15 3.24 0.68
C GLY A 37 -4.11 2.27 -0.03
N LYS A 38 -4.38 2.47 -1.32
CA LYS A 38 -5.28 1.60 -2.09
C LYS A 38 -4.47 0.48 -2.76
N THR A 39 -4.42 -0.67 -2.11
CA THR A 39 -3.93 -1.91 -2.73
C THR A 39 -5.08 -2.60 -3.45
N SER A 40 -4.81 -3.16 -4.63
CA SER A 40 -5.73 -4.08 -5.30
C SER A 40 -5.68 -5.42 -4.57
N ASP A 41 -6.40 -5.50 -3.45
CA ASP A 41 -6.37 -6.69 -2.60
C ASP A 41 -7.08 -7.85 -3.31
N VAL A 42 -6.29 -8.81 -3.80
CA VAL A 42 -6.78 -10.12 -4.22
C VAL A 42 -6.81 -11.00 -2.97
N CYS A 43 -8.01 -11.39 -2.52
CA CYS A 43 -8.19 -12.27 -1.37
C CYS A 43 -8.37 -13.73 -1.78
N CYS A 44 -8.12 -14.63 -0.83
CA CYS A 44 -8.77 -15.94 -0.78
C CYS A 44 -8.32 -16.87 -1.94
N ILE A 45 -7.11 -16.63 -2.47
CA ILE A 45 -6.55 -17.34 -3.63
C ILE A 45 -6.37 -18.83 -3.30
N HIS A 46 -6.01 -19.15 -2.06
CA HIS A 46 -5.79 -20.51 -1.63
C HIS A 46 -7.09 -21.32 -1.68
N GLU A 47 -8.15 -20.82 -1.07
CA GLU A 47 -9.47 -21.45 -1.05
C GLU A 47 -10.07 -21.54 -2.46
N MET A 48 -9.87 -20.49 -3.26
CA MET A 48 -10.27 -20.48 -4.67
C MET A 48 -9.56 -21.58 -5.47
N SER A 49 -8.26 -21.80 -5.24
CA SER A 49 -7.50 -22.85 -5.93
C SER A 49 -7.98 -24.27 -5.57
N ILE A 50 -8.34 -24.50 -4.30
CA ILE A 50 -8.88 -25.79 -3.84
C ILE A 50 -10.27 -26.03 -4.45
N MET A 51 -11.13 -25.01 -4.48
CA MET A 51 -12.46 -25.10 -5.10
C MET A 51 -12.34 -25.44 -6.59
N PHE A 52 -11.42 -24.80 -7.31
CA PHE A 52 -11.20 -25.10 -8.73
C PHE A 52 -10.60 -26.48 -8.97
N ALA A 53 -9.75 -26.99 -8.07
CA ALA A 53 -9.27 -28.36 -8.15
C ALA A 53 -10.43 -29.37 -8.06
N CYS A 54 -11.34 -29.18 -7.09
CA CYS A 54 -12.52 -30.03 -6.95
C CYS A 54 -13.43 -29.96 -8.18
N PHE A 55 -13.68 -28.75 -8.70
CA PHE A 55 -14.49 -28.58 -9.91
C PHE A 55 -13.88 -29.28 -11.12
N LYS A 56 -12.56 -29.24 -11.28
CA LYS A 56 -11.87 -29.92 -12.38
C LYS A 56 -12.04 -31.44 -12.31
N GLU A 57 -12.00 -32.02 -11.11
CA GLU A 57 -12.13 -33.47 -10.90
C GLU A 57 -13.57 -33.97 -11.04
N ASN A 58 -14.56 -33.13 -10.75
CA ASN A 58 -15.97 -33.50 -10.68
C ASN A 58 -16.83 -32.85 -11.76
N GLU A 59 -16.24 -32.50 -12.91
CA GLU A 59 -16.94 -31.87 -14.06
C GLU A 59 -17.78 -30.66 -13.67
N PHE A 60 -17.27 -29.83 -12.75
CA PHE A 60 -17.92 -28.64 -12.20
C PHE A 60 -19.25 -28.91 -11.48
N ASN A 61 -19.47 -30.13 -11.00
CA ASN A 61 -20.63 -30.46 -10.16
C ASN A 61 -20.49 -29.81 -8.77
N GLN A 62 -21.30 -28.80 -8.52
CA GLN A 62 -21.28 -28.02 -7.28
C GLN A 62 -21.69 -28.84 -6.04
N GLN A 63 -22.54 -29.86 -6.20
CA GLN A 63 -23.00 -30.67 -5.05
C GLN A 63 -21.84 -31.48 -4.45
N LEU A 64 -20.97 -32.00 -5.32
CA LEU A 64 -19.79 -32.77 -4.94
C LEU A 64 -18.69 -31.90 -4.30
N CYS A 65 -18.65 -30.61 -4.65
CA CYS A 65 -17.66 -29.63 -4.16
C CYS A 65 -18.23 -28.62 -3.15
N SER A 66 -19.34 -28.97 -2.49
CA SER A 66 -20.06 -28.08 -1.55
C SER A 66 -19.16 -27.59 -0.41
N LYS A 67 -18.31 -28.47 0.12
CA LYS A 67 -17.38 -28.16 1.20
C LYS A 67 -16.33 -27.11 0.81
N GLU A 68 -15.78 -27.20 -0.40
CA GLU A 68 -14.78 -26.28 -0.92
C GLU A 68 -15.40 -24.92 -1.23
N ILE A 69 -16.64 -24.90 -1.75
CA ILE A 69 -17.42 -23.69 -1.96
C ILE A 69 -17.68 -22.97 -0.62
N GLU A 70 -18.13 -23.69 0.41
CA GLU A 70 -18.38 -23.12 1.74
C GLU A 70 -17.12 -22.50 2.35
N ARG A 71 -15.97 -23.16 2.20
CA ARG A 71 -14.67 -22.64 2.66
C ARG A 71 -14.29 -21.34 1.94
N PHE A 72 -14.42 -21.30 0.62
CA PHE A 72 -14.16 -20.10 -0.16
C PHE A 72 -15.09 -18.95 0.24
N GLN A 73 -16.40 -19.22 0.36
CA GLN A 73 -17.38 -18.23 0.78
C GLN A 73 -17.10 -17.69 2.18
N LYS A 74 -16.69 -18.54 3.12
CA LYS A 74 -16.31 -18.12 4.46
C LYS A 74 -15.12 -17.16 4.43
N CYS A 75 -14.05 -17.52 3.72
CA CYS A 75 -12.88 -16.67 3.57
C CYS A 75 -13.24 -15.29 2.98
N TYR A 76 -14.10 -15.27 1.96
CA TYR A 76 -14.57 -14.02 1.35
C TYR A 76 -15.42 -13.15 2.30
N LYS A 77 -16.31 -13.76 3.08
CA LYS A 77 -17.11 -13.06 4.10
C LYS A 77 -16.25 -12.46 5.19
N ASP A 78 -15.26 -13.20 5.68
CA ASP A 78 -14.35 -12.72 6.72
C ASP A 78 -13.52 -11.54 6.21
N PHE A 79 -12.97 -11.66 4.99
CA PHE A 79 -12.22 -10.58 4.35
C PHE A 79 -13.05 -9.31 4.12
N THR A 80 -14.28 -9.45 3.62
CA THR A 80 -15.17 -8.30 3.37
C THR A 80 -15.56 -7.61 4.67
N HIS A 81 -15.87 -8.38 5.71
CA HIS A 81 -16.15 -7.84 7.05
C HIS A 81 -14.94 -7.08 7.61
N ASP A 82 -13.73 -7.63 7.50
CA ASP A 82 -12.50 -6.98 7.97
C ASP A 82 -12.17 -5.70 7.20
N LYS A 83 -12.39 -5.71 5.88
CA LYS A 83 -12.22 -4.54 5.03
C LYS A 83 -13.17 -3.42 5.45
N LEU A 84 -14.46 -3.71 5.62
CA LEU A 84 -15.45 -2.74 6.08
C LEU A 84 -15.09 -2.16 7.45
N ARG A 85 -14.73 -3.03 8.40
CA ARG A 85 -14.29 -2.63 9.74
C ARG A 85 -13.07 -1.72 9.70
N LYS A 86 -12.12 -1.98 8.80
CA LYS A 86 -10.95 -1.11 8.58
C LYS A 86 -11.39 0.23 8.02
N GLU A 87 -12.19 0.26 6.95
CA GLU A 87 -12.69 1.49 6.34
C GLU A 87 -13.47 2.37 7.34
N GLU A 88 -14.31 1.77 8.18
CA GLU A 88 -15.02 2.49 9.24
C GLU A 88 -14.08 3.10 10.28
N LYS A 89 -13.06 2.35 10.73
CA LYS A 89 -12.04 2.87 11.64
C LYS A 89 -11.29 4.04 11.02
N GLU A 90 -10.91 3.93 9.75
CA GLU A 90 -10.27 5.00 9.01
C GLU A 90 -11.19 6.22 8.85
N ALA A 91 -12.47 6.01 8.56
CA ALA A 91 -13.46 7.07 8.41
C ALA A 91 -13.69 7.85 9.71
N LYS A 92 -13.78 7.13 10.84
CA LYS A 92 -13.94 7.75 12.17
C LYS A 92 -12.66 8.46 12.64
N GLY A 93 -11.49 8.11 12.09
CA GLY A 93 -10.22 8.75 12.43
C GLY A 93 -9.83 8.60 13.91
N ILE A 94 -10.37 7.58 14.59
CA ILE A 94 -10.19 7.36 16.03
C ILE A 94 -8.74 6.99 16.29
N LEU A 95 -8.11 7.64 17.25
CA LEU A 95 -6.74 7.33 17.66
C LEU A 95 -6.82 6.27 18.77
N ILE A 96 -6.32 5.07 18.50
CA ILE A 96 -6.22 4.00 19.48
C ILE A 96 -4.80 4.02 20.08
N PRO A 97 -4.64 4.25 21.40
CA PRO A 97 -3.32 4.24 22.03
C PRO A 97 -2.61 2.89 21.82
N GLY A 98 -1.34 2.94 21.42
CA GLY A 98 -0.51 1.74 21.19
C GLY A 98 -0.72 1.05 19.83
N GLU A 99 -1.60 1.56 18.96
CA GLU A 99 -1.78 1.02 17.61
C GLU A 99 -0.54 1.27 16.74
N LYS A 100 0.12 0.20 16.28
CA LYS A 100 1.33 0.29 15.44
C LYS A 100 1.02 0.63 13.98
N LYS A 101 -0.19 0.35 13.50
CA LYS A 101 -0.60 0.54 12.10
C LYS A 101 -1.75 1.55 12.02
N MET A 102 -1.41 2.82 11.82
CA MET A 102 -2.38 3.90 11.67
C MET A 102 -2.62 4.23 10.20
N SER A 103 -3.85 4.58 9.85
CA SER A 103 -4.20 5.16 8.55
C SER A 103 -3.69 6.60 8.43
N HIS A 104 -3.48 7.04 7.19
CA HIS A 104 -3.12 8.41 6.85
C HIS A 104 -4.05 9.46 7.52
N LYS A 105 -5.34 9.17 7.69
CA LYS A 105 -6.29 10.05 8.39
C LYS A 105 -5.95 10.21 9.88
N GLN A 106 -5.67 9.08 10.55
CA GLN A 106 -5.27 9.06 11.95
C GLN A 106 -3.92 9.78 12.14
N ILE A 107 -2.93 9.50 11.28
CA ILE A 107 -1.62 10.16 11.30
C ILE A 107 -1.76 11.66 11.08
N ASN A 108 -2.55 12.10 10.09
CA ASN A 108 -2.77 13.52 9.84
C ASN A 108 -3.50 14.23 10.98
N SER A 109 -4.37 13.53 11.72
CA SER A 109 -4.98 14.07 12.95
C SER A 109 -3.90 14.34 14.02
N LEU A 110 -2.94 13.44 14.18
CA LEU A 110 -1.80 13.61 15.11
C LEU A 110 -0.86 14.73 14.67
N LEU A 111 -0.46 14.76 13.40
CA LEU A 111 0.46 15.79 12.88
C LEU A 111 -0.13 17.20 12.92
N ARG A 112 -1.45 17.34 12.92
CA ARG A 112 -2.12 18.64 13.16
C ARG A 112 -2.03 19.09 14.62
N LYS A 113 -2.05 18.16 15.57
CA LYS A 113 -1.92 18.45 17.00
C LYS A 113 -0.47 18.77 17.38
N TYR A 114 0.48 18.08 16.75
CA TYR A 114 1.91 18.25 16.98
C TYR A 114 2.62 18.57 15.66
N PRO A 115 2.42 19.79 15.13
CA PRO A 115 3.06 20.19 13.88
C PRO A 115 4.58 20.33 14.08
N ASN A 116 5.33 20.06 13.02
CA ASN A 116 6.74 20.36 12.98
C ASN A 116 6.92 21.89 12.99
N VAL A 117 7.52 22.40 14.06
CA VAL A 117 7.89 23.81 14.19
C VAL A 117 9.19 23.98 13.41
N LYS A 118 9.20 24.91 12.45
CA LYS A 118 10.38 25.20 11.63
C LYS A 118 11.55 25.68 12.46
#